data_AF-A0A965YP82-F1
#
_entry.id   AF-A0A965YP82-F1
#
_cell.length_a   1.000
_cell.length_b   1.000
_cell.length_c   1.000
_cell.angle_alpha   90.00
_cell.angle_beta   90.00
_cell.angle_gamma   90.00
#
_symmetry.space_group_name_H-M   'P 1'
#
loop_
_entity.id
_entity.type
_entity.pdbx_description
1 polymer ?
#
loop_
_entity_poly.entity_id
_entity_poly.type
_entity_poly.pdbx_seq_one_letter_code
_entity_poly.pdbx_strand_id
1 'polypeptide(L)'
;MLTPIDVQAKTFKSGMGYSKADVDSFLANLYTDYEALYRENMELRDKAGLLNESLNRYKDIEKSLQKALVLAETTSEETIASAKTNAAVIEQEAQVRAEAIVSDAKRELENLRSTTVALIQKYESYKTQYKSLANAQIELLSSEAFNIELAKVENLVAADAPTAQPVYQEAAAEVAANAAKDAEEDMDETVASNDDTMIKDIASIFDK
;
A
#
# COMPACT_ATOMS: atom_id res chain seq x y z
N MET A 1 68.09 -43.10 22.08
CA MET A 1 69.30 -42.37 22.52
C MET A 1 69.55 -42.74 23.96
N LEU A 2 70.82 -42.76 24.41
CA LEU A 2 71.11 -42.93 25.84
C LEU A 2 70.58 -41.72 26.61
N THR A 3 70.07 -41.93 27.81
CA THR A 3 69.73 -40.87 28.77
C THR A 3 70.91 -40.62 29.71
N PRO A 4 70.96 -39.48 30.41
CA PRO A 4 71.98 -39.26 31.44
C PRO A 4 72.08 -40.40 32.45
N ILE A 5 70.94 -40.98 32.85
CA ILE A 5 70.92 -42.13 33.78
C ILE A 5 71.49 -43.41 33.16
N ASP A 6 71.34 -43.63 31.85
CA ASP A 6 71.95 -44.77 31.15
C ASP A 6 73.48 -44.65 31.10
N VAL A 7 74.01 -43.42 31.02
CA VAL A 7 75.45 -43.15 31.06
C VAL A 7 76.00 -43.39 32.47
N GLN A 8 75.27 -42.97 33.50
CA GLN A 8 75.66 -43.17 34.91
C GLN A 8 75.64 -44.64 35.34
N ALA A 9 74.65 -45.41 34.88
CA ALA A 9 74.50 -46.82 35.21
C ALA A 9 75.43 -47.74 34.41
N LYS A 10 76.22 -47.19 33.46
CA LYS A 10 77.05 -48.00 32.57
C LYS A 10 78.24 -48.60 33.30
N THR A 11 78.29 -49.93 33.36
CA THR A 11 79.45 -50.67 33.85
C THR A 11 80.28 -51.23 32.69
N PHE A 12 81.60 -51.22 32.86
CA PHE A 12 82.56 -51.75 31.89
C PHE A 12 83.22 -53.02 32.43
N LYS A 13 83.55 -53.97 31.55
CA LYS A 13 84.27 -55.20 31.92
C LYS A 13 85.73 -54.87 32.24
N SER A 14 86.29 -55.49 33.27
CA SER A 14 87.70 -55.30 33.65
C SER A 14 88.64 -56.13 32.76
N GLY A 15 89.77 -55.57 32.32
CA GLY A 15 90.74 -56.19 31.42
C GLY A 15 91.94 -55.27 31.13
N MET A 16 92.85 -55.68 30.24
CA MET A 16 93.97 -54.82 29.80
C MET A 16 93.41 -53.71 28.89
N GLY A 17 93.30 -52.49 29.41
CA GLY A 17 92.58 -51.38 28.75
C GLY A 17 92.82 -50.03 29.43
N TYR A 18 91.94 -49.05 29.17
CA TYR A 18 92.04 -47.70 29.73
C TYR A 18 92.03 -47.68 31.27
N SER A 19 92.70 -46.68 31.85
CA SER A 19 92.71 -46.44 33.30
C SER A 19 91.29 -46.20 33.81
N LYS A 20 90.85 -47.03 34.77
CA LYS A 20 89.51 -46.91 35.36
C LYS A 20 89.27 -45.54 35.97
N ALA A 21 90.27 -44.98 36.66
CA ALA A 21 90.15 -43.68 37.32
C ALA A 21 89.97 -42.52 36.31
N ASP A 22 90.68 -42.56 35.18
CA ASP A 22 90.58 -41.52 34.15
C ASP A 22 89.24 -41.61 33.40
N VAL A 23 88.78 -42.84 33.12
CA VAL A 23 87.47 -43.08 32.50
C VAL A 23 86.34 -42.64 33.43
N ASP A 24 86.40 -42.99 34.72
CA ASP A 24 85.38 -42.59 35.70
C ASP A 24 85.32 -41.07 35.86
N SER A 25 86.47 -40.37 35.89
CA SER A 25 86.51 -38.90 35.94
C SER A 25 85.96 -38.25 34.67
N PHE A 26 86.26 -38.80 33.49
CA PHE A 26 85.70 -38.30 32.23
C PHE A 26 84.19 -38.52 32.15
N LEU A 27 83.71 -39.71 32.55
CA LEU A 27 82.28 -40.03 32.56
C LEU A 27 81.49 -39.19 33.57
N ALA A 28 82.08 -38.79 34.70
CA ALA A 28 81.46 -37.87 35.64
C ALA A 28 81.24 -36.47 35.05
N ASN A 29 82.24 -35.94 34.33
CA ASN A 29 82.11 -34.67 33.63
C ASN A 29 81.09 -34.78 32.48
N LEU A 30 81.18 -35.84 31.67
CA LEU A 30 80.25 -36.13 30.59
C LEU A 30 78.81 -36.25 31.10
N TYR A 31 78.59 -36.92 32.23
CA TYR A 31 77.28 -37.04 32.85
C TYR A 31 76.71 -35.66 33.21
N THR A 32 77.50 -34.82 33.87
CA THR A 32 77.09 -33.47 34.28
C THR A 32 76.68 -32.62 33.07
N ASP A 33 77.53 -32.57 32.05
CA ASP A 33 77.27 -31.78 30.85
C ASP A 33 76.09 -32.35 30.05
N TYR A 34 75.96 -33.68 29.98
CA TYR A 34 74.87 -34.32 29.27
C TYR A 34 73.53 -34.15 30.00
N GLU A 35 73.50 -34.16 31.33
CA GLU A 35 72.29 -33.86 32.10
C GLU A 35 71.84 -32.41 31.87
N ALA A 36 72.78 -31.45 31.90
CA ALA A 36 72.48 -30.04 31.63
C ALA A 36 71.90 -29.85 30.23
N LEU A 37 72.55 -30.43 29.20
CA LEU A 37 72.10 -30.34 27.81
C LEU A 37 70.75 -31.04 27.62
N TYR A 38 70.52 -32.18 28.26
CA TYR A 38 69.25 -32.91 28.18
C TYR A 38 68.11 -32.11 28.80
N ARG A 39 68.33 -31.47 29.95
CA ARG A 39 67.37 -30.59 30.62
C ARG A 39 67.04 -29.35 29.78
N GLU A 40 68.06 -28.67 29.28
CA GLU A 40 67.87 -27.51 28.39
C GLU A 40 67.09 -27.91 27.13
N ASN A 41 67.38 -29.08 26.55
CA ASN A 41 66.66 -29.57 25.38
C ASN A 41 65.18 -29.84 25.68
N MET A 42 64.85 -30.37 26.85
CA MET A 42 63.47 -30.54 27.29
C MET A 42 62.77 -29.18 27.45
N GLU A 43 63.39 -28.24 28.15
CA GLU A 43 62.83 -26.88 28.34
C GLU A 43 62.61 -26.15 27.01
N LEU A 44 63.55 -26.25 26.08
CA LEU A 44 63.43 -25.67 24.74
C LEU A 44 62.32 -26.32 23.93
N ARG A 45 62.14 -27.64 24.03
CA ARG A 45 61.04 -28.36 23.36
C ARG A 45 59.69 -27.95 23.91
N ASP A 46 59.57 -27.83 25.23
CA ASP A 46 58.33 -27.37 25.88
C ASP A 46 58.01 -25.93 25.46
N LYS A 47 59.01 -25.05 25.49
CA LYS A 47 58.85 -23.66 25.03
C LYS A 47 58.47 -23.59 23.56
N ALA A 48 59.09 -24.39 22.69
CA ALA A 48 58.72 -24.47 21.28
C ALA A 48 57.27 -24.95 21.09
N GLY A 49 56.81 -25.92 21.90
CA GLY A 49 55.42 -26.38 21.92
C GLY A 49 54.45 -25.25 22.26
N LEU A 50 54.70 -24.53 23.35
CA LEU A 50 53.87 -23.39 23.79
C LEU A 50 53.82 -22.25 22.78
N LEU A 51 54.96 -21.92 22.15
CA LEU A 51 55.02 -20.91 21.10
C LEU A 51 54.23 -21.34 19.87
N ASN A 52 54.31 -22.62 19.49
CA ASN A 52 53.58 -23.15 18.34
C ASN A 52 52.07 -23.17 18.58
N GLU A 53 51.63 -23.51 19.79
CA GLU A 53 50.21 -23.42 20.19
C GLU A 53 49.72 -21.96 20.14
N SER A 54 50.50 -21.04 20.69
CA SER A 54 50.18 -19.59 20.64
C SER A 54 50.08 -19.08 19.21
N LEU A 55 51.00 -19.51 18.33
CA LEU A 55 51.00 -19.15 16.92
C LEU A 55 49.74 -19.67 16.22
N ASN A 56 49.34 -20.90 16.47
CA ASN A 56 48.11 -21.46 15.91
C ASN A 56 46.88 -20.69 16.37
N ARG A 57 46.80 -20.35 17.67
CA ARG A 57 45.75 -19.49 18.20
C ARG A 57 45.69 -18.13 17.51
N TYR A 58 46.84 -17.50 17.26
CA TYR A 58 46.87 -16.22 16.54
C TYR A 58 46.42 -16.36 15.08
N LYS A 59 46.79 -17.45 14.39
CA LYS A 59 46.30 -17.73 13.03
C LYS A 59 44.78 -17.92 12.98
N ASP A 60 44.20 -18.58 13.98
CA ASP A 60 42.75 -18.76 14.07
C ASP A 60 42.02 -17.43 14.33
N ILE A 61 42.60 -16.57 15.17
CA ILE A 61 42.10 -15.21 15.41
C ILE A 61 42.20 -14.38 14.12
N GLU A 62 43.34 -14.41 13.44
CA GLU A 62 43.55 -13.70 12.17
C GLU A 62 42.52 -14.13 11.12
N LYS A 63 42.30 -15.44 10.97
CA LYS A 63 41.30 -15.98 10.04
C LYS A 63 39.89 -15.53 10.41
N SER A 64 39.57 -15.46 11.71
CA SER A 64 38.26 -15.00 12.18
C SER A 64 38.09 -13.50 11.93
N LEU A 65 39.13 -12.70 12.14
CA LEU A 65 39.14 -11.27 11.87
C LEU A 65 38.99 -10.99 10.37
N GLN A 66 39.71 -11.72 9.53
CA GLN A 66 39.60 -11.59 8.07
C GLN A 66 38.17 -11.90 7.60
N LYS A 67 37.54 -12.96 8.13
CA LYS A 67 36.13 -13.26 7.84
C LYS A 67 35.20 -12.15 8.29
N ALA A 68 35.42 -11.60 9.49
CA ALA A 68 34.62 -10.51 10.02
C ALA A 68 34.76 -9.23 9.16
N LEU A 69 35.96 -8.93 8.67
CA LEU A 69 36.20 -7.80 7.77
C LEU A 69 35.48 -7.97 6.43
N VAL A 70 35.59 -9.14 5.80
CA VAL A 70 34.90 -9.42 4.53
C VAL A 70 33.37 -9.37 4.71
N LEU A 71 32.87 -9.90 5.82
CA LEU A 71 31.44 -9.82 6.15
C LEU A 71 31.00 -8.36 6.33
N ALA A 72 31.76 -7.57 7.10
CA ALA A 72 31.44 -6.17 7.32
C ALA A 72 31.47 -5.35 6.02
N GLU A 73 32.44 -5.59 5.14
CA GLU A 73 32.51 -4.98 3.82
C GLU A 73 31.29 -5.35 2.97
N THR A 74 30.99 -6.65 2.85
CA THR A 74 29.85 -7.14 2.07
C THR A 74 28.53 -6.58 2.60
N THR A 75 28.31 -6.59 3.92
CA THR A 75 27.10 -6.05 4.54
C THR A 75 27.00 -4.54 4.35
N SER A 76 28.12 -3.81 4.42
CA SER A 76 28.14 -2.37 4.14
C SER A 76 27.76 -2.08 2.69
N GLU A 77 28.34 -2.80 1.73
CA GLU A 77 28.00 -2.66 0.31
C GLU A 77 26.54 -2.98 0.02
N GLU A 78 26.03 -4.09 0.57
CA GLU A 78 24.63 -4.50 0.43
C GLU A 78 23.68 -3.46 1.05
N THR A 79 24.02 -2.93 2.23
CA THR A 79 23.23 -1.87 2.89
C THR A 79 23.18 -0.61 2.04
N ILE A 80 24.31 -0.19 1.47
CA ILE A 80 24.40 0.98 0.58
C ILE A 80 23.60 0.75 -0.71
N ALA A 81 23.72 -0.43 -1.33
CA ALA A 81 23.00 -0.78 -2.54
C ALA A 81 21.48 -0.82 -2.32
N SER A 82 21.04 -1.41 -1.20
CA SER A 82 19.64 -1.45 -0.79
C SER A 82 19.10 -0.04 -0.52
N ALA A 83 19.84 0.79 0.22
CA ALA A 83 19.46 2.18 0.48
C ALA A 83 19.33 3.01 -0.81
N LYS A 84 20.26 2.86 -1.76
CA LYS A 84 20.18 3.53 -3.08
C LYS A 84 18.97 3.08 -3.89
N THR A 85 18.69 1.77 -3.90
CA THR A 85 17.52 1.22 -4.60
C THR A 85 16.22 1.73 -3.99
N ASN A 86 16.11 1.69 -2.66
CA ASN A 86 14.93 2.19 -1.96
C ASN A 86 14.73 3.69 -2.17
N ALA A 87 15.82 4.48 -2.16
CA ALA A 87 15.75 5.90 -2.47
C ALA A 87 15.22 6.16 -3.88
N ALA A 88 15.73 5.45 -4.89
CA ALA A 88 15.26 5.57 -6.26
C ALA A 88 13.77 5.19 -6.41
N VAL A 89 13.32 4.14 -5.72
CA VAL A 89 11.90 3.75 -5.69
C VAL A 89 11.05 4.84 -5.04
N ILE A 90 11.47 5.40 -3.91
CA ILE A 90 10.75 6.50 -3.24
C ILE A 90 10.67 7.73 -4.14
N GLU A 91 11.76 8.10 -4.80
CA GLU A 91 11.77 9.22 -5.75
C GLU A 91 10.81 8.98 -6.92
N GLN A 92 10.84 7.78 -7.51
CA GLN A 92 9.95 7.43 -8.61
C GLN A 92 8.48 7.41 -8.18
N GLU A 93 8.17 6.84 -7.01
CA GLU A 93 6.81 6.85 -6.48
C GLU A 93 6.32 8.28 -6.17
N ALA A 94 7.18 9.12 -5.61
CA ALA A 94 6.86 10.51 -5.33
C ALA A 94 6.58 11.27 -6.63
N GLN A 95 7.38 11.04 -7.67
CA GLN A 95 7.18 11.64 -8.99
C GLN A 95 5.85 11.20 -9.61
N VAL A 96 5.56 9.90 -9.62
CA VAL A 96 4.30 9.36 -10.15
C VAL A 96 3.09 9.92 -9.40
N ARG A 97 3.16 10.00 -8.06
CA ARG A 97 2.09 10.60 -7.25
C ARG A 97 1.91 12.09 -7.54
N ALA A 98 3.01 12.84 -7.68
CA ALA A 98 2.94 14.26 -8.02
C ALA A 98 2.30 14.47 -9.40
N GLU A 99 2.68 13.67 -10.39
CA GLU A 99 2.08 13.70 -11.73
C GLU A 99 0.58 13.35 -11.70
N ALA A 100 0.19 12.34 -10.91
CA ALA A 100 -1.21 11.97 -10.72
C ALA A 100 -2.02 13.12 -10.10
N ILE A 101 -1.52 13.75 -9.03
CA ILE A 101 -2.16 14.90 -8.38
C ILE A 101 -2.33 16.06 -9.37
N VAL A 102 -1.30 16.39 -10.14
CA VAL A 102 -1.36 17.46 -11.15
C VAL A 102 -2.36 17.12 -12.25
N SER A 103 -2.39 15.87 -12.70
CA SER A 103 -3.35 15.40 -13.71
C SER A 103 -4.80 15.50 -13.19
N ASP A 104 -5.05 15.08 -11.96
CA ASP A 104 -6.36 15.15 -11.33
C ASP A 104 -6.82 16.59 -11.14
N ALA A 105 -5.95 17.48 -10.66
CA ALA A 105 -6.25 18.90 -10.53
C ALA A 105 -6.57 19.56 -11.87
N LYS A 106 -5.85 19.20 -12.95
CA LYS A 106 -6.14 19.69 -14.31
C LYS A 106 -7.51 19.21 -14.79
N ARG A 107 -7.85 17.94 -14.54
CA ARG A 107 -9.15 17.37 -14.90
C ARG A 107 -10.29 18.05 -14.15
N GLU A 108 -10.13 18.29 -12.85
CA GLU A 108 -11.11 19.04 -12.06
C GLU A 108 -11.27 20.47 -12.55
N LEU A 109 -10.17 21.15 -12.87
CA LEU A 109 -10.21 22.50 -13.44
C LEU A 109 -10.98 22.55 -14.75
N GLU A 110 -10.76 21.58 -15.64
CA GLU A 110 -11.47 21.50 -16.92
C GLU A 110 -12.97 21.22 -16.72
N ASN A 111 -13.31 20.32 -15.80
CA ASN A 111 -14.71 20.08 -15.42
C ASN A 111 -15.37 21.35 -14.87
N LEU A 112 -14.68 22.10 -14.01
CA LEU A 112 -15.17 23.36 -13.45
C LEU A 112 -15.35 24.43 -14.53
N ARG A 113 -14.43 24.51 -15.50
CA ARG A 113 -14.57 25.41 -16.65
C ARG A 113 -15.79 25.05 -17.49
N SER A 114 -15.97 23.77 -17.81
CA SER A 114 -17.12 23.27 -18.57
C SER A 114 -18.45 23.58 -17.85
N THR A 115 -18.54 23.33 -16.55
CA THR A 115 -19.73 23.64 -15.76
C THR A 115 -19.99 25.15 -15.69
N THR A 116 -18.94 25.97 -15.58
CA THR A 116 -19.06 27.43 -15.60
C THR A 116 -19.62 27.92 -16.94
N VAL A 117 -19.10 27.43 -18.07
CA VAL A 117 -19.60 27.78 -19.40
C VAL A 117 -21.06 27.35 -19.56
N ALA A 118 -21.40 26.13 -19.16
CA ALA A 118 -22.78 25.64 -19.21
C ALA A 118 -23.73 26.48 -18.35
N LEU A 119 -23.28 26.95 -17.17
CA LEU A 119 -24.07 27.80 -16.29
C LEU A 119 -24.32 29.18 -16.92
N ILE A 120 -23.30 29.77 -17.54
CA ILE A 120 -23.43 31.04 -18.28
C ILE A 120 -24.43 30.90 -19.44
N GLN A 121 -24.35 29.81 -20.20
CA GLN A 121 -25.29 29.54 -21.30
C GLN A 121 -26.73 29.38 -20.79
N LYS A 122 -26.93 28.65 -19.68
CA LYS A 122 -28.25 28.52 -19.03
C LYS A 122 -28.78 29.88 -18.58
N TYR A 123 -27.93 30.72 -17.99
CA TYR A 123 -28.31 32.07 -17.58
C TYR A 123 -28.74 32.94 -18.77
N GLU A 124 -27.98 32.96 -19.87
CA GLU A 124 -28.33 33.75 -21.06
C GLU A 124 -29.62 33.23 -21.74
N SER A 125 -29.83 31.91 -21.77
CA SER A 125 -31.09 31.32 -22.23
C SER A 125 -32.27 31.77 -21.37
N TYR A 126 -32.15 31.68 -20.04
CA TYR A 126 -33.20 32.10 -19.11
C TYR A 126 -33.53 33.58 -19.25
N LYS A 127 -32.51 34.44 -19.32
CA LYS A 127 -32.64 35.89 -19.56
C LYS A 127 -33.36 36.19 -20.88
N THR A 128 -33.05 35.44 -21.95
CA THR A 128 -33.71 35.59 -23.26
C THR A 128 -35.18 35.17 -23.20
N GLN A 129 -35.48 34.03 -22.56
CA GLN A 129 -36.85 33.56 -22.36
C GLN A 129 -37.68 34.57 -21.56
N TYR A 130 -37.12 35.14 -20.48
CA TYR A 130 -37.80 36.14 -19.66
C TYR A 130 -38.09 37.43 -20.43
N LYS A 131 -37.13 37.90 -21.23
CA LYS A 131 -37.34 39.05 -22.12
C LYS A 131 -38.45 38.77 -23.14
N SER A 132 -38.46 37.58 -23.74
CA SER A 132 -39.51 37.17 -24.68
C SER A 132 -40.89 37.13 -24.02
N LEU A 133 -40.99 36.59 -22.81
CA LEU A 133 -42.24 36.54 -22.06
C LEU A 133 -42.75 37.96 -21.72
N ALA A 134 -41.87 38.84 -21.24
CA ALA A 134 -42.22 40.22 -20.96
C ALA A 134 -42.68 40.97 -22.22
N ASN A 135 -41.99 40.78 -23.34
CA ASN A 135 -42.40 41.36 -24.63
C ASN A 135 -43.77 40.84 -25.08
N ALA A 136 -44.04 39.54 -24.96
CA ALA A 136 -45.33 38.95 -25.30
C ALA A 136 -46.47 39.52 -24.40
N GLN A 137 -46.21 39.76 -23.12
CA GLN A 137 -47.16 40.42 -22.22
C GLN A 137 -47.40 41.88 -22.60
N ILE A 138 -46.36 42.62 -22.96
CA ILE A 138 -46.48 44.00 -23.45
C ILE A 138 -47.29 44.05 -24.76
N GLU A 139 -47.03 43.11 -25.67
CA GLU A 139 -47.76 43.00 -26.94
C GLU A 139 -49.25 42.66 -26.69
N LEU A 140 -49.54 41.75 -25.77
CA LEU A 140 -50.91 41.43 -25.36
C LEU A 140 -51.63 42.66 -24.77
N LEU A 141 -50.98 43.42 -23.89
CA LEU A 141 -51.56 44.66 -23.32
C LEU A 141 -51.73 45.77 -24.35
N SER A 142 -50.89 45.78 -25.38
CA SER A 142 -50.97 46.73 -26.50
C SER A 142 -51.98 46.30 -27.57
N SER A 143 -52.51 45.07 -27.47
CA SER A 143 -53.50 44.54 -28.41
C SER A 143 -54.90 45.14 -28.16
N GLU A 144 -55.73 45.14 -29.21
CA GLU A 144 -57.10 45.67 -29.15
C GLU A 144 -57.99 44.98 -28.10
N ALA A 145 -57.62 43.80 -27.61
CA ALA A 145 -58.34 43.07 -26.56
C ALA A 145 -58.36 43.80 -25.20
N PHE A 146 -57.37 44.68 -24.94
CA PHE A 146 -57.28 45.47 -23.71
C PHE A 146 -57.64 46.95 -23.89
N ASN A 147 -57.95 47.39 -25.12
CA ASN A 147 -58.48 48.73 -25.37
C ASN A 147 -59.97 48.79 -24.99
N ILE A 148 -60.22 49.15 -23.72
CA ILE A 148 -61.56 49.47 -23.24
C ILE A 148 -61.93 50.86 -23.78
N GLU A 149 -62.57 50.90 -24.95
CA GLU A 149 -63.19 52.11 -25.47
C GLU A 149 -64.49 52.37 -24.70
N LEU A 150 -64.61 53.57 -24.10
CA LEU A 150 -65.81 54.00 -23.35
C LEU A 150 -67.11 53.84 -24.17
N ALA A 151 -67.01 53.94 -25.51
CA ALA A 151 -68.11 53.79 -26.46
C ALA A 151 -68.68 52.36 -26.56
N LYS A 152 -67.96 51.32 -26.15
CA LYS A 152 -68.44 49.92 -26.20
C LYS A 152 -69.15 49.47 -24.92
N VAL A 153 -69.04 50.24 -23.83
CA VAL A 153 -69.69 49.95 -22.55
C VAL A 153 -71.20 50.22 -22.62
N GLU A 154 -71.64 51.20 -23.40
CA GLU A 154 -73.06 51.54 -23.57
C GLU A 154 -73.86 50.38 -24.21
N ASN A 155 -73.23 49.57 -25.07
CA ASN A 155 -73.87 48.41 -25.70
C ASN A 155 -73.98 47.18 -24.79
N LEU A 156 -73.29 47.13 -23.65
CA LEU A 156 -73.38 46.03 -22.68
C LEU A 156 -74.54 46.21 -21.69
N VAL A 157 -75.05 47.42 -21.51
CA VAL A 157 -76.16 47.71 -20.59
C VAL A 157 -77.53 47.51 -21.27
N ALA A 158 -77.57 47.38 -22.60
CA ALA A 158 -78.81 47.41 -23.38
C ALA A 158 -79.16 46.11 -24.12
N ALA A 159 -78.67 44.94 -23.67
CA ALA A 159 -79.09 43.65 -24.21
C ALA A 159 -79.85 42.84 -23.14
N ASP A 160 -81.17 42.70 -23.35
CA ASP A 160 -82.03 41.78 -22.61
C ASP A 160 -81.41 40.37 -22.55
N ALA A 161 -81.40 39.79 -21.36
CA ALA A 161 -80.84 38.48 -21.09
C ALA A 161 -81.55 37.38 -21.92
N PRO A 162 -80.84 36.59 -22.75
CA PRO A 162 -81.40 35.37 -23.31
C PRO A 162 -81.49 34.32 -22.18
N THR A 163 -82.67 33.73 -22.05
CA THR A 163 -82.94 32.63 -21.11
C THR A 163 -82.10 31.41 -21.51
N ALA A 164 -81.15 31.02 -20.65
CA ALA A 164 -80.37 29.81 -20.82
C ALA A 164 -81.24 28.56 -20.56
N GLN A 165 -81.35 27.66 -21.54
CA GLN A 165 -81.87 26.31 -21.33
C GLN A 165 -80.75 25.41 -20.77
N PRO A 166 -80.98 24.63 -19.70
CA PRO A 166 -79.93 23.83 -19.07
C PRO A 166 -79.65 22.53 -19.84
N VAL A 167 -78.41 22.35 -20.30
CA VAL A 167 -77.92 21.22 -21.11
C VAL A 167 -77.42 20.05 -20.23
N TYR A 168 -78.03 19.83 -19.04
CA TYR A 168 -77.52 18.86 -18.07
C TYR A 168 -78.10 17.44 -18.16
N GLN A 169 -79.01 17.16 -19.09
CA GLN A 169 -79.65 15.83 -19.16
C GLN A 169 -78.90 14.80 -20.03
N GLU A 170 -78.09 15.21 -21.01
CA GLU A 170 -77.35 14.27 -21.86
C GLU A 170 -76.04 13.78 -21.23
N ALA A 171 -75.35 14.64 -20.47
CA ALA A 171 -74.08 14.25 -19.81
C ALA A 171 -74.27 13.14 -18.76
N ALA A 172 -75.42 13.08 -18.08
CA ALA A 172 -75.68 12.08 -17.05
C ALA A 172 -75.86 10.65 -17.61
N ALA A 173 -76.30 10.52 -18.88
CA ALA A 173 -76.49 9.22 -19.51
C ALA A 173 -75.16 8.60 -19.98
N GLU A 174 -74.18 9.42 -20.39
CA GLU A 174 -72.86 8.96 -20.83
C GLU A 174 -71.99 8.46 -19.67
N VAL A 175 -72.04 9.11 -18.49
CA VAL A 175 -71.27 8.66 -17.31
C VAL A 175 -71.79 7.33 -16.75
N ALA A 176 -73.11 7.08 -16.83
CA ALA A 176 -73.71 5.83 -16.39
C ALA A 176 -73.38 4.65 -17.33
N ALA A 177 -73.22 4.90 -18.63
CA ALA A 177 -72.84 3.88 -19.60
C ALA A 177 -71.36 3.46 -19.46
N ASN A 178 -70.47 4.38 -19.11
CA ASN A 178 -69.05 4.08 -18.93
C ASN A 178 -68.76 3.37 -17.59
N ALA A 179 -69.46 3.73 -16.51
CA ALA A 179 -69.30 3.07 -15.21
C ALA A 179 -69.73 1.59 -15.20
N ALA A 180 -70.60 1.17 -16.11
CA ALA A 180 -71.00 -0.23 -16.25
C ALA A 180 -69.98 -1.06 -17.04
N LYS A 181 -69.12 -0.43 -17.85
CA LYS A 181 -68.12 -1.10 -18.68
C LYS A 181 -66.83 -1.41 -17.91
N ASP A 182 -66.45 -0.51 -17.00
CA ASP A 182 -65.25 -0.69 -16.16
C ASP A 182 -65.46 -1.73 -15.04
N ALA A 183 -66.70 -2.14 -14.74
CA ALA A 183 -67.01 -3.13 -13.70
C ALA A 183 -67.00 -4.59 -14.17
N GLU A 184 -66.98 -4.85 -15.50
CA GLU A 184 -66.86 -6.22 -16.05
C GLU A 184 -65.41 -6.61 -16.38
N GLU A 185 -64.47 -5.66 -16.52
CA GLU A 185 -63.05 -5.97 -16.80
C GLU A 185 -62.23 -6.29 -15.53
N ASP A 186 -62.67 -5.90 -14.33
CA ASP A 186 -61.93 -6.12 -13.07
C ASP A 186 -62.25 -7.46 -12.35
N MET A 187 -62.98 -8.39 -12.99
CA MET A 187 -63.36 -9.68 -12.38
C MET A 187 -62.63 -10.93 -12.92
N ASP A 188 -61.60 -10.81 -13.76
CA ASP A 188 -60.85 -11.97 -14.29
C ASP A 188 -59.34 -12.01 -13.98
N GLU A 189 -58.86 -11.33 -12.93
CA GLU A 189 -57.44 -11.48 -12.56
C GLU A 189 -57.14 -11.46 -11.05
N THR A 190 -57.70 -12.43 -10.32
CA THR A 190 -57.12 -12.95 -9.06
C THR A 190 -57.44 -14.46 -9.03
N VAL A 191 -56.57 -15.46 -8.83
CA VAL A 191 -55.32 -15.60 -8.07
C VAL A 191 -54.59 -16.85 -8.61
N ALA A 192 -53.31 -16.74 -8.98
CA ALA A 192 -52.39 -17.88 -8.92
C ALA A 192 -51.05 -17.40 -8.34
N SER A 193 -50.83 -17.81 -7.09
CA SER A 193 -49.65 -17.63 -6.25
C SER A 193 -48.34 -18.06 -6.91
N ASN A 194 -47.31 -17.21 -6.84
CA ASN A 194 -45.96 -17.52 -6.34
C ASN A 194 -45.01 -16.33 -6.58
N ASP A 195 -44.62 -15.63 -5.51
CA ASP A 195 -43.20 -15.30 -5.27
C ASP A 195 -43.04 -14.58 -3.93
N ASP A 196 -42.82 -15.37 -2.88
CA ASP A 196 -42.55 -14.93 -1.51
C ASP A 196 -41.07 -15.20 -1.17
N THR A 197 -40.13 -14.57 -1.90
CA THR A 197 -38.69 -14.76 -1.67
C THR A 197 -37.83 -13.50 -1.51
N MET A 198 -38.38 -12.29 -1.57
CA MET A 198 -37.54 -11.07 -1.53
C MET A 198 -37.75 -10.15 -0.31
N ILE A 199 -38.46 -10.61 0.72
CA ILE A 199 -38.59 -9.91 2.01
C ILE A 199 -38.04 -10.78 3.15
N LYS A 200 -36.79 -11.23 3.04
CA LYS A 200 -36.07 -11.84 4.18
C LYS A 200 -34.67 -11.27 4.46
N ASP A 201 -34.11 -10.42 3.59
CA ASP A 201 -32.72 -9.99 3.76
C ASP A 201 -32.51 -8.67 4.52
N ILE A 202 -33.57 -7.94 4.89
CA ILE A 202 -33.42 -6.67 5.64
C ILE A 202 -33.36 -6.90 7.17
N ALA A 203 -33.90 -8.03 7.66
CA ALA A 203 -33.89 -8.34 9.10
C ALA A 203 -32.56 -8.95 9.61
N SER A 204 -31.59 -9.25 8.74
CA SER A 204 -30.30 -9.85 9.11
C SER A 204 -29.20 -8.82 9.43
N ILE A 205 -29.45 -7.51 9.28
CA ILE A 205 -28.39 -6.47 9.39
C ILE A 205 -28.29 -5.86 10.80
N PHE A 206 -29.22 -6.15 11.73
CA PHE A 206 -29.22 -5.55 13.06
C PHE A 206 -29.03 -6.51 14.25
N ASP A 207 -28.75 -7.79 14.02
CA ASP A 207 -28.35 -8.72 15.09
C ASP A 207 -26.93 -9.28 14.84
N LYS A 208 -25.92 -8.49 15.20
CA LYS A 208 -24.68 -8.89 15.90
C LYS A 208 -23.76 -7.71 16.16
#